data_AF-A0A7J3ZB19-F1
#
_entry.id   AF-A0A7J3ZB19-F1
#
_cell.length_a   1.000
_cell.length_b   1.000
_cell.length_c   1.000
_cell.angle_alpha   90.00
_cell.angle_beta   90.00
_cell.angle_gamma   90.00
#
_symmetry.space_group_name_H-M   'P 1'
#
loop_
_entity.id
_entity.type
_entity.pdbx_description
1 polymer ?
#
loop_
_entity_poly.entity_id
_entity_poly.type
_entity_poly.pdbx_seq_one_letter_code
_entity_poly.pdbx_strand_id
1 'polypeptide(L)'
;MAAPQVVQQPQPTSVDVVVEGLRKLKTAALLQIVAEVLSVALIFVIAFTAVASILHFVTGGIQEALLQWTILAILVPLIVIVVAIIVLVIISIYAYLLPSAKRFTKWRPGEFSTPLTLLRIGYVWGAVVLLVALAIIFTGIGVGLAIGGLEAGLQTIVAVVLVGLALVFIAIIMFFIGFVGNIVYLFRLSSVFHSTQFQVAAILIIVGIVLSALVIVPFIGFALSCIASILSFIVWILIYIEAGSLEKKVLQGLVQV
;
A
#
# COMPACT_ATOMS: atom_id res chain seq x y z
N MET A 1 52.60 -12.05 18.27
CA MET A 1 51.50 -11.29 17.66
C MET A 1 50.20 -11.97 18.07
N ALA A 2 49.46 -11.41 19.04
CA ALA A 2 48.18 -11.96 19.48
C ALA A 2 47.10 -11.59 18.45
N ALA A 3 46.33 -12.57 18.00
CA ALA A 3 45.22 -12.34 17.08
C ALA A 3 44.18 -11.42 17.73
N PRO A 4 43.60 -10.44 17.00
CA PRO A 4 42.55 -9.60 17.54
C PRO A 4 41.36 -10.48 17.93
N GLN A 5 40.95 -10.41 19.20
CA GLN A 5 39.72 -11.06 19.64
C GLN A 5 38.55 -10.39 18.92
N VAL A 6 37.91 -11.13 18.02
CA VAL A 6 36.65 -10.72 17.40
C VAL A 6 35.64 -10.64 18.54
N VAL A 7 35.30 -9.41 18.95
CA VAL A 7 34.24 -9.14 19.92
C VAL A 7 32.95 -9.68 19.31
N GLN A 8 32.54 -10.88 19.74
CA GLN A 8 31.26 -11.46 19.38
C GLN A 8 30.17 -10.53 19.94
N GLN A 9 29.50 -9.79 19.05
CA GLN A 9 28.32 -9.05 19.43
C GLN A 9 27.31 -10.06 20.01
N PRO A 10 26.71 -9.78 21.19
CA PRO A 10 25.74 -10.69 21.78
C PRO A 10 24.62 -10.97 20.78
N GLN A 11 24.41 -12.25 20.45
CA GLN A 11 23.33 -12.63 19.56
C GLN A 11 22.00 -12.20 20.18
N PRO A 12 21.14 -11.47 19.45
CA PRO A 12 19.83 -11.07 19.97
C PRO A 12 19.03 -12.32 20.32
N THR A 13 18.35 -12.31 21.47
CA THR A 13 17.54 -13.45 21.90
C THR A 13 16.38 -13.68 20.94
N SER A 14 15.86 -14.92 20.86
CA SER A 14 14.69 -15.24 20.02
C SER A 14 13.50 -14.32 20.32
N VAL A 15 13.32 -14.00 21.60
CA VAL A 15 12.33 -13.07 22.14
C VAL A 15 12.51 -11.68 21.54
N ASP A 16 13.71 -11.11 21.56
CA ASP A 16 13.98 -9.76 21.02
C ASP A 16 13.66 -9.67 19.53
N VAL A 17 14.01 -10.72 18.77
CA VAL A 17 13.75 -10.77 17.33
C VAL A 17 12.25 -10.78 17.02
N VAL A 18 11.47 -11.54 17.79
CA VAL A 18 10.01 -11.64 17.62
C VAL A 18 9.29 -10.38 18.07
N VAL A 19 9.65 -9.84 19.24
CA VAL A 19 9.07 -8.58 19.75
C VAL A 19 9.29 -7.44 18.76
N GLU A 20 10.51 -7.32 18.22
CA GLU A 20 10.82 -6.31 17.20
C GLU A 20 10.02 -6.55 15.90
N GLY A 21 9.85 -7.81 15.49
CA GLY A 21 9.00 -8.17 14.35
C GLY A 21 7.54 -7.73 14.54
N LEU A 22 6.96 -8.02 15.71
CA LEU A 22 5.58 -7.66 16.07
C LEU A 22 5.41 -6.14 16.18
N ARG A 23 6.37 -5.43 16.80
CA ARG A 23 6.34 -3.97 16.90
C ARG A 23 6.33 -3.32 15.53
N LYS A 24 7.17 -3.78 14.61
CA LYS A 24 7.18 -3.28 13.23
C LYS A 24 5.88 -3.60 12.49
N LEU A 25 5.33 -4.80 12.67
CA LEU A 25 4.04 -5.16 12.08
C LEU A 25 2.92 -4.23 12.57
N LYS A 26 2.88 -3.99 13.88
CA LYS A 26 1.95 -3.07 14.53
C LYS A 26 2.09 -1.65 13.97
N THR A 27 3.30 -1.13 13.84
CA THR A 27 3.53 0.21 13.26
C THR A 27 3.13 0.25 11.78
N ALA A 28 3.41 -0.79 11.00
CA ALA A 28 2.96 -0.88 9.62
C ALA A 28 1.43 -0.80 9.53
N ALA A 29 0.73 -1.59 10.35
CA ALA A 29 -0.72 -1.60 10.43
C ALA A 29 -1.29 -0.24 10.86
N LEU A 30 -0.69 0.42 11.85
CA LEU A 30 -1.09 1.76 12.28
C LEU A 30 -1.00 2.78 11.14
N LEU A 31 0.09 2.77 10.38
CA LEU A 31 0.26 3.68 9.25
C LEU A 31 -0.75 3.41 8.13
N GLN A 32 -1.13 2.15 7.90
CA GLN A 32 -2.20 1.82 6.94
C GLN A 32 -3.57 2.30 7.44
N ILE A 33 -3.88 2.13 8.73
CA ILE A 33 -5.11 2.65 9.33
C ILE A 33 -5.20 4.18 9.12
N VAL A 34 -4.11 4.90 9.39
CA VAL A 34 -4.06 6.37 9.18
C VAL A 34 -4.23 6.72 7.70
N ALA A 35 -3.57 5.99 6.79
CA ALA A 35 -3.72 6.18 5.36
C ALA A 35 -5.18 5.96 4.89
N GLU A 36 -5.84 4.91 5.37
CA GLU A 36 -7.25 4.61 5.06
C GLU A 36 -8.20 5.70 5.59
N VAL A 37 -7.96 6.22 6.80
CA VAL A 37 -8.75 7.35 7.34
C VAL A 37 -8.60 8.60 6.47
N LEU A 38 -7.37 8.89 6.01
CA LEU A 38 -7.14 9.99 5.07
C LEU A 38 -7.80 9.74 3.71
N SER A 39 -7.83 8.50 3.23
CA SER A 39 -8.54 8.13 2.00
C SER A 39 -10.04 8.38 2.12
N VAL A 40 -10.65 8.08 3.27
CA VAL A 40 -12.06 8.41 3.52
C VAL A 40 -12.29 9.92 3.49
N ALA A 41 -11.43 10.71 4.14
CA ALA A 41 -11.51 12.18 4.09
C ALA A 41 -11.38 12.71 2.66
N LEU A 42 -10.49 12.13 1.85
CA LEU A 42 -10.33 12.45 0.44
C LEU A 42 -11.62 12.20 -0.36
N ILE A 43 -12.30 11.08 -0.13
CA ILE A 43 -13.58 10.76 -0.78
C ILE A 43 -14.64 11.82 -0.44
N PHE A 44 -14.72 12.26 0.83
CA PHE A 44 -15.65 13.34 1.22
C PHE A 44 -15.34 14.66 0.51
N VAL A 45 -14.07 15.04 0.39
CA VAL A 45 -13.66 16.25 -0.34
C VAL A 45 -14.05 16.15 -1.81
N ILE A 46 -13.79 15.01 -2.45
CA ILE A 46 -14.17 14.78 -3.85
C ILE A 46 -15.69 14.85 -4.03
N ALA A 47 -16.46 14.17 -3.17
CA ALA A 47 -17.91 14.16 -3.24
C ALA A 47 -18.51 15.57 -3.04
N PHE A 48 -18.02 16.32 -2.06
CA PHE A 48 -18.44 17.70 -1.83
C PHE A 48 -18.15 18.60 -3.03
N THR A 49 -16.95 18.47 -3.61
CA THR A 49 -16.55 19.24 -4.79
C THR A 49 -17.39 18.88 -6.02
N ALA A 50 -17.72 17.60 -6.21
CA ALA A 50 -18.60 17.15 -7.27
C ALA A 50 -20.03 17.72 -7.13
N VAL A 51 -20.60 17.67 -5.92
CA VAL A 51 -21.93 18.25 -5.63
C VAL A 51 -21.94 19.76 -5.88
N ALA A 52 -20.92 20.48 -5.38
CA ALA A 52 -20.79 21.92 -5.62
C ALA A 52 -20.70 22.25 -7.11
N SER A 53 -19.95 21.46 -7.89
CA SER A 53 -19.81 21.62 -9.33
C SER A 53 -21.15 21.39 -10.07
N ILE A 54 -21.92 20.38 -9.68
CA ILE A 54 -23.25 20.11 -10.25
C ILE A 54 -24.23 21.23 -9.91
N LEU A 55 -24.26 21.71 -8.66
CA LEU A 55 -25.12 22.81 -8.25
C LEU A 55 -24.82 24.09 -9.04
N HIS A 56 -23.53 24.40 -9.26
CA HIS A 56 -23.12 25.53 -10.10
C HIS A 56 -23.64 25.40 -11.54
N PHE A 57 -23.51 24.21 -12.14
CA PHE A 57 -24.04 23.93 -13.47
C PHE A 57 -25.57 24.11 -13.56
N VAL A 58 -26.31 23.63 -12.57
CA VAL A 58 -27.79 23.70 -12.55
C VAL A 58 -28.31 25.12 -12.29
N THR A 59 -27.63 25.90 -11.43
CA THR A 59 -28.09 27.23 -11.01
C THR A 59 -27.71 28.36 -11.97
N GLY A 60 -26.95 28.07 -13.03
CA GLY A 60 -26.58 29.06 -14.05
C GLY A 60 -25.71 30.21 -13.53
N GLY A 61 -24.95 29.99 -12.46
CA GLY A 61 -24.18 31.03 -11.78
C GLY A 61 -23.07 31.65 -12.65
N ILE A 62 -23.12 32.97 -12.85
CA ILE A 62 -22.21 33.78 -13.68
C ILE A 62 -20.93 34.21 -12.90
N GLN A 63 -20.47 33.44 -11.90
CA GLN A 63 -19.28 33.80 -11.12
C GLN A 63 -18.07 32.92 -11.45
N GLU A 64 -17.62 32.98 -12.71
CA GLU A 64 -16.44 32.26 -13.21
C GLU A 64 -15.16 32.56 -12.39
N ALA A 65 -15.04 33.79 -11.87
CA ALA A 65 -13.91 34.18 -11.03
C ALA A 65 -13.89 33.46 -9.67
N LEU A 66 -15.04 33.34 -8.99
CA LEU A 66 -15.11 32.62 -7.70
C LEU A 66 -14.94 31.11 -7.88
N LEU A 67 -15.35 30.56 -9.02
CA LEU A 67 -15.15 29.15 -9.38
C LEU A 67 -13.67 28.81 -9.59
N GLN A 68 -12.89 29.67 -10.27
CA GLN A 68 -11.44 29.46 -10.44
C GLN A 68 -10.67 29.45 -9.12
N TRP A 69 -10.95 30.40 -8.22
CA TRP A 69 -10.30 30.45 -6.90
C TRP A 69 -10.71 29.27 -6.00
N THR A 70 -11.97 28.81 -6.08
CA THR A 70 -12.42 27.62 -5.32
C THR A 70 -11.82 26.33 -5.86
N ILE A 71 -11.69 26.16 -7.18
CA ILE A 71 -11.03 24.97 -7.76
C ILE A 71 -9.57 24.90 -7.31
N LEU A 72 -8.81 26.00 -7.38
CA LEU A 72 -7.42 26.02 -6.93
C LEU A 72 -7.29 25.82 -5.41
N ALA A 73 -8.17 26.44 -4.62
CA ALA A 73 -8.18 26.30 -3.16
C ALA A 73 -8.50 24.87 -2.68
N ILE A 74 -9.25 24.08 -3.47
CA ILE A 74 -9.56 22.67 -3.19
C ILE A 74 -8.48 21.74 -3.75
N LEU A 75 -7.93 22.05 -4.92
CA LEU A 75 -6.97 21.18 -5.61
C LEU A 75 -5.67 21.03 -4.81
N VAL A 76 -5.15 22.12 -4.23
CA VAL A 76 -3.93 22.09 -3.43
C VAL A 76 -4.03 21.14 -2.22
N PRO A 77 -5.01 21.28 -1.29
CA PRO A 77 -5.14 20.36 -0.17
C PRO A 77 -5.43 18.93 -0.61
N LEU A 78 -6.15 18.74 -1.74
CA LEU A 78 -6.39 17.41 -2.31
C LEU A 78 -5.08 16.73 -2.72
N ILE A 79 -4.19 17.45 -3.42
CA ILE A 79 -2.87 16.93 -3.78
C ILE A 79 -2.06 16.61 -2.52
N VAL A 80 -2.07 17.48 -1.51
CA VAL A 80 -1.36 17.25 -0.24
C VAL A 80 -1.85 15.98 0.46
N ILE A 81 -3.17 15.76 0.52
CA ILE A 81 -3.76 14.56 1.11
C ILE A 81 -3.35 13.30 0.33
N VAL A 82 -3.44 13.34 -1.01
CA VAL A 82 -3.03 12.23 -1.88
C VAL A 82 -1.55 11.88 -1.68
N VAL A 83 -0.67 12.89 -1.66
CA VAL A 83 0.76 12.70 -1.42
C VAL A 83 1.00 12.12 -0.02
N ALA A 84 0.30 12.62 1.01
CA ALA A 84 0.41 12.08 2.36
C ALA A 84 -0.01 10.60 2.44
N ILE A 85 -1.12 10.21 1.81
CA ILE A 85 -1.57 8.82 1.73
C ILE A 85 -0.50 7.94 1.08
N ILE A 86 0.02 8.35 -0.10
CA ILE A 86 1.04 7.60 -0.84
C ILE A 86 2.30 7.41 0.02
N VAL A 87 2.77 8.48 0.65
CA VAL A 87 3.96 8.46 1.52
C VAL A 87 3.75 7.52 2.71
N LEU A 88 2.59 7.57 3.37
CA LEU A 88 2.27 6.67 4.49
C LEU A 88 2.23 5.21 4.07
N VAL A 89 1.63 4.89 2.91
CA VAL A 89 1.58 3.52 2.38
C VAL A 89 2.99 3.02 2.06
N ILE A 90 3.82 3.84 1.42
CA ILE A 90 5.22 3.50 1.12
C ILE A 90 5.99 3.25 2.42
N ILE A 91 5.92 4.16 3.39
CA ILE A 91 6.61 3.99 4.67
C ILE A 91 6.12 2.73 5.38
N SER A 92 4.81 2.50 5.44
CA SER A 92 4.21 1.30 6.03
C SER A 92 4.80 0.02 5.42
N ILE A 93 4.84 -0.07 4.10
CA ILE A 93 5.30 -1.29 3.41
C ILE A 93 6.82 -1.46 3.54
N TYR A 94 7.60 -0.44 3.19
CA TYR A 94 9.06 -0.56 3.04
C TYR A 94 9.83 -0.39 4.34
N ALA A 95 9.39 0.50 5.24
CA ALA A 95 10.09 0.75 6.50
C ALA A 95 9.65 -0.20 7.62
N TYR A 96 8.42 -0.74 7.56
CA TYR A 96 7.84 -1.51 8.66
C TYR A 96 7.40 -2.92 8.28
N LEU A 97 6.56 -3.12 7.25
CA LEU A 97 6.04 -4.44 6.89
C LEU A 97 7.14 -5.39 6.39
N LEU A 98 7.93 -4.97 5.40
CA LEU A 98 9.04 -5.77 4.86
C LEU A 98 10.11 -6.08 5.93
N PRO A 99 10.56 -5.10 6.73
CA PRO A 99 11.48 -5.39 7.83
C PRO A 99 10.88 -6.27 8.93
N SER A 100 9.56 -6.20 9.18
CA SER A 100 8.86 -7.11 10.10
C SER A 100 8.98 -8.55 9.62
N ALA A 101 8.59 -8.84 8.37
CA ALA A 101 8.75 -10.17 7.77
C ALA A 101 10.22 -10.65 7.81
N LYS A 102 11.17 -9.75 7.55
CA LYS A 102 12.61 -10.05 7.66
C LYS A 102 13.03 -10.43 9.09
N ARG A 103 12.46 -9.82 10.13
CA ARG A 103 12.73 -10.23 11.52
C ARG A 103 12.21 -11.65 11.79
N PHE A 104 10.99 -11.96 11.37
CA PHE A 104 10.44 -13.30 11.53
C PHE A 104 11.22 -14.38 10.78
N THR A 105 11.82 -14.07 9.62
CA THR A 105 12.73 -15.02 8.94
C THR A 105 13.99 -15.36 9.73
N LYS A 106 14.47 -14.45 10.59
CA LYS A 106 15.64 -14.74 11.44
C LYS A 106 15.30 -15.68 12.58
N TRP A 107 14.06 -15.64 13.05
CA TRP A 107 13.58 -16.54 14.09
C TRP A 107 13.17 -17.91 13.53
N ARG A 108 12.34 -17.94 12.48
CA ARG A 108 11.87 -19.18 11.83
C ARG A 108 12.00 -19.09 10.31
N PRO A 109 13.19 -19.38 9.75
CA PRO A 109 13.44 -19.23 8.31
C PRO A 109 12.57 -20.16 7.45
N GLY A 110 12.29 -21.38 7.91
CA GLY A 110 11.48 -22.35 7.18
C GLY A 110 10.03 -21.91 6.95
N GLU A 111 9.48 -21.08 7.85
CA GLU A 111 8.08 -20.64 7.77
C GLU A 111 7.93 -19.28 7.06
N PHE A 112 8.91 -18.38 7.22
CA PHE A 112 8.78 -17.00 6.79
C PHE A 112 9.59 -16.62 5.53
N SER A 113 10.49 -17.49 5.04
CA SER A 113 11.32 -17.18 3.87
C SER A 113 10.51 -16.99 2.58
N THR A 114 9.52 -17.85 2.35
CA THR A 114 8.59 -17.77 1.21
C THR A 114 7.77 -16.47 1.22
N PRO A 115 7.01 -16.13 2.28
CA PRO A 115 6.24 -14.88 2.29
C PRO A 115 7.14 -13.64 2.18
N LEU A 116 8.33 -13.63 2.80
CA LEU A 116 9.27 -12.52 2.62
C LEU A 116 9.70 -12.36 1.15
N THR A 117 9.97 -13.47 0.47
CA THR A 117 10.38 -13.46 -0.95
C THR A 117 9.24 -12.93 -1.82
N LEU A 118 8.00 -13.37 -1.60
CA LEU A 118 6.83 -12.87 -2.31
C LEU A 118 6.58 -11.38 -2.05
N LEU A 119 6.65 -10.93 -0.79
CA LEU A 119 6.54 -9.52 -0.42
C LEU A 119 7.61 -8.67 -1.12
N ARG A 120 8.86 -9.16 -1.16
CA ARG A 120 9.98 -8.43 -1.75
C ARG A 120 9.87 -8.37 -3.26
N ILE A 121 9.55 -9.49 -3.91
CA ILE A 121 9.36 -9.53 -5.36
C ILE A 121 8.18 -8.64 -5.74
N GLY A 122 7.06 -8.76 -5.04
CA GLY A 122 5.87 -8.04 -5.42
C GLY A 122 5.95 -6.54 -5.17
N TYR A 123 6.31 -6.12 -3.95
CA TYR A 123 6.36 -4.70 -3.63
C TYR A 123 7.60 -4.02 -4.21
N VAL A 124 8.81 -4.52 -3.95
CA VAL A 124 10.05 -3.81 -4.35
C VAL A 124 10.16 -3.75 -5.87
N TRP A 125 10.08 -4.89 -6.56
CA TRP A 125 10.22 -4.88 -8.01
C TRP A 125 8.98 -4.29 -8.69
N GLY A 126 7.78 -4.49 -8.15
CA GLY A 126 6.58 -3.80 -8.65
C GLY A 126 6.72 -2.28 -8.61
N ALA A 127 7.26 -1.72 -7.53
CA ALA A 127 7.52 -0.29 -7.45
C ALA A 127 8.63 0.17 -8.40
N VAL A 128 9.72 -0.60 -8.56
CA VAL A 128 10.76 -0.27 -9.53
C VAL A 128 10.21 -0.24 -10.95
N VAL A 129 9.44 -1.27 -11.36
CA VAL A 129 8.82 -1.33 -12.69
C VAL A 129 7.83 -0.18 -12.87
N LEU A 130 7.03 0.14 -11.87
CA LEU A 130 6.10 1.28 -11.92
C LEU A 130 6.86 2.61 -12.12
N LEU A 131 7.95 2.83 -11.39
CA LEU A 131 8.76 4.05 -11.53
C LEU A 131 9.39 4.16 -12.92
N VAL A 132 9.90 3.05 -13.46
CA VAL A 132 10.44 3.02 -14.83
C VAL A 132 9.33 3.31 -15.86
N ALA A 133 8.14 2.70 -15.69
CA ALA A 133 7.00 2.95 -16.55
C ALA A 133 6.59 4.43 -16.56
N LEU A 134 6.49 5.04 -15.37
CA LEU A 134 6.17 6.46 -15.23
C LEU A 134 7.25 7.34 -15.85
N ALA A 135 8.53 7.05 -15.62
CA ALA A 135 9.64 7.78 -16.23
C ALA A 135 9.58 7.73 -17.76
N ILE A 136 9.29 6.57 -18.34
CA ILE A 136 9.12 6.40 -19.80
C ILE A 136 7.93 7.22 -20.30
N ILE A 137 6.77 7.17 -19.63
CA ILE A 137 5.58 7.95 -20.01
C ILE A 137 5.88 9.46 -19.97
N PHE A 138 6.44 9.97 -18.87
CA PHE A 138 6.72 11.39 -18.72
C PHE A 138 7.78 11.89 -19.71
N THR A 139 8.88 11.14 -19.88
CA THR A 139 9.93 11.50 -20.85
C THR A 139 9.42 11.41 -22.28
N GLY A 140 8.65 10.38 -22.63
CA GLY A 140 8.02 10.25 -23.95
C GLY A 140 7.06 11.38 -24.28
N ILE A 141 6.23 11.78 -23.32
CA ILE A 141 5.33 12.93 -23.48
C ILE A 141 6.15 14.20 -23.68
N GLY A 142 7.14 14.47 -22.82
CA GLY A 142 7.99 15.66 -22.93
C GLY A 142 8.73 15.74 -24.26
N VAL A 143 9.32 14.63 -24.71
CA VAL A 143 10.03 14.52 -25.98
C VAL A 143 9.09 14.67 -27.16
N GLY A 144 7.93 14.00 -27.16
CA GLY A 144 6.94 14.12 -28.22
C GLY A 144 6.44 15.55 -28.41
N LEU A 145 6.20 16.27 -27.31
CA LEU A 145 5.80 17.68 -27.33
C LEU A 145 6.93 18.60 -27.84
N ALA A 146 8.19 18.29 -27.54
CA ALA A 146 9.33 19.12 -27.91
C ALA A 146 9.71 19.04 -29.40
N ILE A 147 9.56 17.87 -30.05
CA ILE A 147 10.14 17.66 -31.40
C ILE A 147 9.18 18.06 -32.54
N GLY A 148 7.86 17.97 -32.36
CA GLY A 148 6.92 18.00 -33.50
C GLY A 148 5.63 18.80 -33.32
N GLY A 149 5.45 19.50 -32.20
CA GLY A 149 4.14 20.05 -31.85
C GLY A 149 3.09 18.95 -31.63
N LEU A 150 1.82 19.32 -31.46
CA LEU A 150 0.77 18.37 -31.07
C LEU A 150 0.46 17.31 -32.15
N GLU A 151 0.59 17.67 -33.44
CA GLU A 151 0.22 16.78 -34.55
C GLU A 151 1.30 15.74 -34.88
N ALA A 152 2.57 16.16 -35.03
CA ALA A 152 3.65 15.21 -35.36
C ALA A 152 4.17 14.47 -34.12
N GLY A 153 4.03 15.05 -32.92
CA GLY A 153 4.38 14.40 -31.66
C GLY A 153 3.43 13.27 -31.26
N LEU A 154 2.20 13.27 -31.77
CA LEU A 154 1.14 12.35 -31.34
C LEU A 154 1.51 10.88 -31.55
N GLN A 155 2.14 10.53 -32.67
CA GLN A 155 2.54 9.14 -32.94
C GLN A 155 3.57 8.64 -31.92
N THR A 156 4.56 9.47 -31.60
CA THR A 156 5.56 9.17 -30.57
C THR A 156 4.94 9.06 -29.18
N ILE A 157 4.04 10.00 -28.83
CA ILE A 157 3.34 9.98 -27.54
C ILE A 157 2.51 8.70 -27.42
N VAL A 158 1.73 8.34 -28.44
CA VAL A 158 0.91 7.12 -28.44
C VAL A 158 1.81 5.88 -28.29
N ALA A 159 2.89 5.77 -29.05
CA ALA A 159 3.79 4.63 -28.96
C ALA A 159 4.41 4.49 -27.56
N VAL A 160 4.91 5.59 -26.99
CA VAL A 160 5.53 5.56 -25.66
C VAL A 160 4.49 5.29 -24.56
N VAL A 161 3.30 5.86 -24.67
CA VAL A 161 2.19 5.58 -23.73
C VAL A 161 1.79 4.11 -23.78
N LEU A 162 1.71 3.48 -24.96
CA LEU A 162 1.40 2.05 -25.06
C LEU A 162 2.46 1.18 -24.38
N VAL A 163 3.74 1.47 -24.61
CA VAL A 163 4.85 0.77 -23.92
C VAL A 163 4.79 0.98 -22.41
N GLY A 164 4.56 2.23 -21.98
CA GLY A 164 4.39 2.59 -20.58
C GLY A 164 3.24 1.86 -19.92
N LEU A 165 2.07 1.79 -20.58
CA LEU A 165 0.89 1.07 -20.08
C LEU A 165 1.15 -0.44 -19.95
N ALA A 166 1.89 -1.04 -20.88
CA ALA A 166 2.29 -2.44 -20.77
C ALA A 166 3.18 -2.67 -19.53
N LEU A 167 4.11 -1.77 -19.24
CA LEU A 167 4.93 -1.83 -18.02
C LEU A 167 4.11 -1.58 -16.74
N VAL A 168 3.15 -0.65 -16.76
CA VAL A 168 2.21 -0.46 -15.64
C VAL A 168 1.43 -1.74 -15.37
N PHE A 169 0.98 -2.44 -16.40
CA PHE A 169 0.28 -3.72 -16.25
C PHE A 169 1.18 -4.78 -15.59
N ILE A 170 2.45 -4.88 -15.99
CA ILE A 170 3.43 -5.75 -15.33
C ILE A 170 3.59 -5.36 -13.86
N ALA A 171 3.72 -4.07 -13.55
CA ALA A 171 3.81 -3.59 -12.17
C ALA A 171 2.59 -3.99 -11.33
N ILE A 172 1.38 -3.90 -11.89
CA ILE A 172 0.13 -4.34 -11.21
C ILE A 172 0.20 -5.83 -10.86
N ILE A 173 0.64 -6.69 -11.80
CA ILE A 173 0.81 -8.12 -11.54
C ILE A 173 1.84 -8.36 -10.42
N MET A 174 2.94 -7.60 -10.42
CA MET A 174 3.94 -7.71 -9.35
C MET A 174 3.36 -7.30 -8.00
N PHE A 175 2.65 -6.17 -7.91
CA PHE A 175 1.98 -5.77 -6.68
C PHE A 175 0.99 -6.82 -6.19
N PHE A 176 0.27 -7.49 -7.10
CA PHE A 176 -0.61 -8.61 -6.76
C PHE A 176 0.16 -9.77 -6.10
N ILE A 177 1.35 -10.13 -6.61
CA ILE A 177 2.24 -11.11 -5.95
C ILE A 177 2.62 -10.65 -4.54
N GLY A 178 2.82 -9.34 -4.33
CA GLY A 178 3.10 -8.75 -3.03
C GLY A 178 1.93 -8.92 -2.06
N PHE A 179 0.69 -8.70 -2.52
CA PHE A 179 -0.52 -8.96 -1.74
C PHE A 179 -0.66 -10.42 -1.35
N VAL A 180 -0.38 -11.36 -2.27
CA VAL A 180 -0.35 -12.80 -1.96
C VAL A 180 0.71 -13.09 -0.89
N GLY A 181 1.89 -12.46 -0.98
CA GLY A 181 2.92 -12.54 0.06
C GLY A 181 2.41 -12.10 1.43
N ASN A 182 1.61 -11.04 1.50
CA ASN A 182 1.02 -10.55 2.74
C ASN A 182 -0.02 -11.54 3.32
N ILE A 183 -0.85 -12.14 2.47
CA ILE A 183 -1.81 -13.18 2.88
C ILE A 183 -1.08 -14.38 3.49
N VAL A 184 -0.07 -14.91 2.77
CA VAL A 184 0.72 -16.05 3.25
C VAL A 184 1.44 -15.69 4.54
N TYR A 185 1.97 -14.48 4.65
CA TYR A 185 2.62 -13.98 5.86
C TYR A 185 1.69 -14.01 7.08
N LEU A 186 0.46 -13.51 6.93
CA LEU A 186 -0.54 -13.51 8.01
C LEU A 186 -1.00 -14.92 8.39
N PHE A 187 -1.18 -15.83 7.42
CA PHE A 187 -1.48 -17.23 7.74
C PHE A 187 -0.35 -17.91 8.51
N ARG A 188 0.91 -17.63 8.17
CA ARG A 188 2.07 -18.16 8.91
C ARG A 188 2.14 -17.58 10.33
N LEU A 189 1.87 -16.29 10.50
CA LEU A 189 1.76 -15.71 11.84
C LEU A 189 0.62 -16.37 12.65
N SER A 190 -0.52 -16.61 12.02
CA SER A 190 -1.64 -17.32 12.66
C SER A 190 -1.25 -18.74 13.10
N SER A 191 -0.57 -19.52 12.24
CA SER A 191 -0.18 -20.90 12.58
C SER A 191 0.85 -20.96 13.70
N VAL A 192 1.78 -20.01 13.74
CA VAL A 192 2.84 -19.97 14.76
C VAL A 192 2.31 -19.49 16.11
N PHE A 193 1.54 -18.40 16.12
CA PHE A 193 1.03 -17.78 17.34
C PHE A 193 -0.34 -18.33 17.78
N HIS A 194 -0.91 -19.29 17.06
CA HIS A 194 -2.26 -19.83 17.26
C HIS A 194 -3.32 -18.73 17.36
N SER A 195 -3.18 -17.70 16.52
CA SER A 195 -4.01 -16.51 16.55
C SER A 195 -5.10 -16.55 15.48
N THR A 196 -6.36 -16.54 15.92
CA THR A 196 -7.52 -16.47 15.03
C THR A 196 -7.64 -15.11 14.35
N GLN A 197 -7.16 -14.02 14.97
CA GLN A 197 -7.28 -12.67 14.40
C GLN A 197 -6.45 -12.50 13.13
N PHE A 198 -5.22 -13.03 13.09
CA PHE A 198 -4.42 -13.03 11.87
C PHE A 198 -5.02 -13.91 10.77
N GLN A 199 -5.65 -15.02 11.14
CA GLN A 199 -6.35 -15.88 10.17
C GLN A 199 -7.53 -15.13 9.54
N VAL A 200 -8.35 -14.48 10.36
CA VAL A 200 -9.48 -13.67 9.91
C VAL A 200 -8.99 -12.53 9.01
N ALA A 201 -7.93 -11.82 9.41
CA ALA A 201 -7.32 -10.77 8.59
C ALA A 201 -6.88 -11.30 7.21
N ALA A 202 -6.23 -12.47 7.15
CA ALA A 202 -5.82 -13.08 5.88
C ALA A 202 -7.02 -13.43 4.99
N ILE A 203 -8.09 -14.00 5.57
CA ILE A 203 -9.32 -14.33 4.84
C ILE A 203 -10.00 -13.05 4.32
N LEU A 204 -10.08 -12.00 5.14
CA LEU A 204 -10.67 -10.72 4.74
C LEU A 204 -9.91 -10.07 3.58
N ILE A 205 -8.58 -10.20 3.52
CA ILE A 205 -7.80 -9.74 2.36
C ILE A 205 -8.18 -10.52 1.10
N ILE A 206 -8.32 -11.86 1.19
CA ILE A 206 -8.74 -12.69 0.06
C ILE A 206 -10.12 -12.27 -0.43
N VAL A 207 -11.08 -12.10 0.49
CA VAL A 207 -12.44 -11.64 0.17
C VAL A 207 -12.40 -10.26 -0.49
N GLY A 208 -11.60 -9.32 0.05
CA GLY A 208 -11.41 -8.00 -0.52
C GLY A 208 -10.91 -8.04 -1.96
N ILE A 209 -9.90 -8.87 -2.25
CA ILE A 209 -9.36 -9.05 -3.61
C ILE A 209 -10.44 -9.59 -4.56
N VAL A 210 -11.20 -10.60 -4.15
CA VAL A 210 -12.26 -11.18 -4.97
C VAL A 210 -13.36 -10.15 -5.24
N LEU A 211 -13.77 -9.38 -4.23
CA LEU A 211 -14.76 -8.31 -4.40
C LEU A 211 -14.24 -7.21 -5.33
N SER A 212 -12.98 -6.81 -5.22
CA SER A 212 -12.36 -5.83 -6.12
C SER A 212 -12.31 -6.32 -7.57
N ALA A 213 -12.13 -7.62 -7.81
CA ALA A 213 -12.16 -8.18 -9.17
C ALA A 213 -13.57 -8.12 -9.81
N LEU A 214 -14.64 -8.10 -8.99
CA LEU A 214 -16.03 -8.02 -9.46
C LEU A 214 -16.47 -6.58 -9.82
N VAL A 215 -15.62 -5.58 -9.60
CA VAL A 215 -15.92 -4.14 -9.84
C VAL A 215 -16.11 -3.80 -11.33
N ILE A 216 -15.82 -4.72 -12.25
CA ILE A 216 -15.98 -4.53 -13.71
C ILE A 216 -17.43 -4.19 -14.11
N VAL A 217 -18.42 -4.47 -13.24
CA VAL A 217 -19.83 -4.12 -13.47
C VAL A 217 -20.13 -2.68 -12.99
N PRO A 218 -20.44 -1.72 -13.88
CA PRO A 218 -20.44 -0.29 -13.57
C PRO A 218 -21.43 0.15 -12.46
N PHE A 219 -22.59 -0.51 -12.33
CA PHE A 219 -23.58 -0.16 -11.30
C PHE A 219 -23.30 -0.79 -9.93
N ILE A 220 -22.64 -1.94 -9.88
CA ILE A 220 -22.32 -2.66 -8.64
C ILE A 220 -20.92 -2.27 -8.13
N GLY A 221 -20.06 -1.80 -9.04
CA GLY A 221 -18.66 -1.48 -8.77
C GLY A 221 -18.44 -0.44 -7.67
N PHE A 222 -19.27 0.60 -7.60
CA PHE A 222 -19.15 1.61 -6.54
C PHE A 222 -19.42 1.00 -5.15
N ALA A 223 -20.53 0.29 -4.98
CA ALA A 223 -20.86 -0.34 -3.71
C ALA A 223 -19.80 -1.38 -3.29
N LEU A 224 -19.32 -2.19 -4.24
CA LEU A 224 -18.25 -3.17 -3.98
C LEU A 224 -16.93 -2.51 -3.59
N SER A 225 -16.58 -1.37 -4.21
CA SER A 225 -15.36 -0.64 -3.86
C SER A 225 -15.41 -0.09 -2.43
N CYS A 226 -16.58 0.41 -1.99
CA CYS A 226 -16.79 0.85 -0.61
C CYS A 226 -16.64 -0.31 0.38
N ILE A 227 -17.25 -1.46 0.08
CA ILE A 227 -17.13 -2.66 0.91
C ILE A 227 -15.68 -3.13 0.99
N ALA A 228 -14.96 -3.18 -0.14
CA ALA A 228 -13.54 -3.57 -0.17
C ALA A 228 -12.66 -2.64 0.67
N SER A 229 -12.90 -1.33 0.62
CA SER A 229 -12.18 -0.35 1.46
C SER A 229 -12.46 -0.56 2.95
N ILE A 230 -13.72 -0.80 3.34
CA ILE A 230 -14.07 -1.10 4.74
C ILE A 230 -13.38 -2.39 5.21
N LEU A 231 -13.35 -3.43 4.37
CA LEU A 231 -12.66 -4.68 4.71
C LEU A 231 -11.15 -4.46 4.88
N SER A 232 -10.50 -3.69 4.00
CA SER A 232 -9.09 -3.31 4.13
C SER A 232 -8.83 -2.61 5.47
N PHE A 233 -9.69 -1.65 5.83
CA PHE A 233 -9.59 -0.95 7.11
C PHE A 233 -9.70 -1.90 8.32
N ILE A 234 -10.67 -2.81 8.31
CA ILE A 234 -10.86 -3.81 9.38
C ILE A 234 -9.65 -4.75 9.47
N VAL A 235 -9.09 -5.18 8.35
CA VAL A 235 -7.87 -6.03 8.31
C VAL A 235 -6.74 -5.37 9.08
N TRP A 236 -6.43 -4.11 8.79
CA TRP A 236 -5.32 -3.43 9.45
C TRP A 236 -5.58 -3.20 10.94
N ILE A 237 -6.83 -2.97 11.35
CA ILE A 237 -7.22 -2.92 12.77
C ILE A 237 -6.94 -4.25 13.47
N LEU A 238 -7.36 -5.37 12.87
CA LEU A 238 -7.13 -6.70 13.44
C LEU A 238 -5.64 -6.99 13.59
N ILE A 239 -4.84 -6.68 12.56
CA ILE A 239 -3.38 -6.85 12.60
C ILE A 239 -2.77 -5.98 13.72
N TYR A 240 -3.20 -4.72 13.85
CA TYR A 240 -2.71 -3.80 14.88
C TYR A 240 -2.99 -4.30 16.30
N ILE A 241 -4.24 -4.70 16.57
CA ILE A 241 -4.68 -5.20 17.88
C ILE A 241 -3.92 -6.48 18.24
N GLU A 242 -3.85 -7.43 17.30
CA GLU A 242 -3.24 -8.72 17.57
C GLU A 242 -1.72 -8.62 17.73
N ALA A 243 -1.04 -7.85 16.87
CA ALA A 243 0.40 -7.65 17.00
C ALA A 243 0.76 -7.01 18.35
N GLY A 244 -0.04 -6.04 18.82
CA GLY A 244 0.14 -5.43 20.14
C GLY A 244 -0.18 -6.36 21.32
N SER A 245 -1.18 -7.24 21.16
CA SER A 245 -1.53 -8.27 22.16
C SER A 245 -0.40 -9.30 22.30
N LEU A 246 0.10 -9.82 21.18
CA LEU A 246 1.20 -10.79 21.15
C LEU A 246 2.51 -10.21 21.65
N GLU A 247 2.83 -8.96 21.33
CA GLU A 247 4.02 -8.26 21.84
C GLU A 247 4.04 -8.32 23.39
N LYS A 248 2.91 -7.99 24.03
CA LYS A 248 2.78 -8.04 25.49
C LYS A 248 2.89 -9.47 26.04
N LYS A 249 2.22 -10.45 25.41
CA LYS A 249 2.24 -11.84 25.86
C LYS A 249 3.64 -12.47 25.78
N VAL A 250 4.38 -12.18 24.71
CA VAL A 250 5.77 -12.64 24.54
C VAL A 250 6.68 -12.03 25.62
N LEU A 251 6.56 -10.73 25.89
CA LEU A 251 7.34 -10.07 26.95
C LEU A 251 7.04 -10.62 28.36
N GLN A 252 5.82 -11.11 28.58
CA GLN A 252 5.41 -11.74 29.83
C GLN A 252 5.79 -13.23 29.93
N GLY A 253 6.40 -13.80 28.88
CA GLY A 253 6.73 -15.23 28.82
C GLY A 253 5.51 -16.15 28.68
N LEU A 254 4.33 -15.61 28.35
CA LEU A 254 3.09 -16.38 28.19
C LEU A 254 3.04 -17.13 26.86
N VAL A 255 3.87 -16.74 25.89
CA VAL A 255 4.03 -17.40 24.59
C VAL A 255 5.48 -17.83 24.48
N GLN A 256 5.70 -19.13 24.27
CA GLN A 256 7.04 -19.67 24.06
C GLN A 256 7.54 -19.30 22.66
N VAL A 257 8.72 -18.68 22.60
CA VAL A 257 9.34 -18.13 21.39
C VAL A 257 10.68 -18.78 21.09
#